data_AF-A0A509LF32-F1
#
_entry.id   AF-A0A509LF32-F1
#
_cell.length_a   1.000
_cell.length_b   1.000
_cell.length_c   1.000
_cell.angle_alpha   90.00
_cell.angle_beta   90.00
_cell.angle_gamma   90.00
#
_symmetry.space_group_name_H-M   'P 1'
#
loop_
_entity.id
_entity.type
_entity.pdbx_description
1 polymer ?
#
loop_
_entity_poly.entity_id
_entity_poly.type
_entity_poly.pdbx_seq_one_letter_code
_entity_poly.pdbx_strand_id
1 'polypeptide(L)'
;AVMELVNALYTVDLDAADDELKKVVLFSLENTLLLLSPIIPHFCEELFKRLGKTGSIVEHAWPEYRKDSLKTDEVLVVVQINGKLRSKFTIMAESDEALIRETALADEKIKKNLGDKEPKKVIIIRKKQTLVNIVV
;
A
#
# COMPACT_ATOMS: atom_id res chain seq x y z
N ALA A 1 3.23 7.42 -8.04
CA ALA A 1 1.77 7.23 -8.14
C ALA A 1 1.38 6.53 -9.44
N VAL A 2 1.04 7.21 -10.54
CA VAL A 2 0.53 6.54 -11.76
C VAL A 2 1.54 5.54 -12.36
N MET A 3 2.82 5.92 -12.41
CA MET A 3 3.89 4.99 -12.84
C MET A 3 4.00 3.75 -11.95
N GLU A 4 3.81 3.88 -10.64
CA GLU A 4 3.83 2.74 -9.71
C GLU A 4 2.61 1.82 -9.91
N LEU A 5 1.43 2.40 -10.18
CA LEU A 5 0.24 1.62 -10.55
C LEU A 5 0.50 0.81 -11.83
N VAL A 6 1.04 1.44 -12.88
CA VAL A 6 1.38 0.75 -14.12
C VAL A 6 2.43 -0.34 -13.90
N ASN A 7 3.45 -0.08 -13.07
CA ASN A 7 4.44 -1.08 -12.69
C ASN A 7 3.81 -2.29 -11.98
N ALA A 8 2.83 -2.07 -11.10
CA ALA A 8 2.08 -3.14 -10.46
C ALA A 8 1.21 -3.92 -11.46
N LEU A 9 0.63 -3.27 -12.46
CA LEU A 9 -0.12 -3.96 -13.52
C LEU A 9 0.77 -4.85 -14.37
N TYR A 10 2.03 -4.46 -14.62
CA TYR A 10 2.99 -5.29 -15.35
C TYR A 10 3.35 -6.60 -14.64
N THR A 11 3.12 -6.72 -13.33
CA THR A 11 3.39 -7.96 -12.59
C THR A 11 2.24 -8.98 -12.69
N VAL A 12 1.10 -8.60 -13.25
CA VAL A 12 -0.07 -9.48 -13.38
C VAL A 12 0.09 -10.33 -14.64
N ASP A 13 0.06 -11.66 -14.47
CA ASP A 13 -0.07 -12.60 -15.59
C ASP A 13 -1.54 -12.67 -16.03
N LEU A 14 -1.86 -12.01 -17.14
CA LEU A 14 -3.22 -11.95 -17.68
C LEU A 14 -3.71 -13.28 -18.26
N ASP A 15 -2.81 -14.16 -18.68
CA ASP A 15 -3.20 -15.46 -19.25
C ASP A 15 -3.61 -16.42 -18.14
N ALA A 16 -2.94 -16.34 -16.98
CA ALA A 16 -3.28 -17.09 -15.78
C ALA A 16 -4.41 -16.46 -14.94
N ALA A 17 -4.76 -15.20 -15.19
CA ALA A 17 -5.76 -14.46 -14.43
C ALA A 17 -7.19 -14.98 -14.66
N ASP A 18 -7.97 -15.05 -13.58
CA ASP A 18 -9.41 -15.25 -13.66
C ASP A 18 -10.15 -14.00 -14.18
N ASP A 19 -11.45 -14.16 -14.43
CA ASP A 19 -12.29 -13.09 -15.00
C ASP A 19 -12.45 -11.89 -14.05
N GLU A 20 -12.35 -12.10 -12.73
CA GLU A 20 -12.44 -11.00 -11.76
C GLU A 20 -11.18 -10.14 -11.79
N LEU A 21 -10.01 -10.76 -11.76
CA LEU A 21 -8.73 -10.08 -11.85
C LEU A 21 -8.57 -9.34 -13.18
N LYS A 22 -9.01 -9.94 -14.29
CA LYS A 22 -9.04 -9.27 -15.60
C LYS A 22 -9.88 -7.99 -15.59
N LYS A 23 -11.04 -8.00 -14.92
CA LYS A 23 -11.88 -6.81 -14.75
C LYS A 23 -11.18 -5.75 -13.89
N VAL A 24 -10.49 -6.16 -12.83
CA VAL A 24 -9.70 -5.24 -11.98
C VAL A 24 -8.57 -4.59 -12.79
N VAL A 25 -7.86 -5.34 -13.63
CA VAL A 25 -6.82 -4.79 -14.50
C VAL A 25 -7.41 -3.81 -15.51
N LEU A 26 -8.52 -4.16 -16.17
CA LEU A 26 -9.19 -3.26 -17.11
C LEU A 26 -9.63 -1.95 -16.42
N PHE A 27 -10.28 -2.06 -15.26
CA PHE A 27 -10.63 -0.90 -14.43
C PHE A 27 -9.41 -0.04 -14.11
N SER A 28 -8.29 -0.66 -13.72
CA SER A 28 -7.05 0.05 -13.39
C SER A 28 -6.44 0.77 -14.60
N LEU A 29 -6.51 0.18 -15.79
CA LEU A 29 -6.05 0.80 -17.04
C LEU A 29 -6.92 2.00 -17.40
N GLU A 30 -8.23 1.89 -17.32
CA GLU A 30 -9.16 3.00 -17.59
C GLU A 30 -8.88 4.20 -16.67
N ASN A 31 -8.72 3.95 -15.36
CA ASN A 31 -8.39 4.98 -14.39
C ASN A 31 -7.00 5.57 -14.65
N THR A 32 -6.03 4.77 -15.05
CA THR A 32 -4.69 5.25 -15.45
C THR A 32 -4.79 6.27 -16.59
N LEU A 33 -5.60 5.99 -17.61
CA LEU A 33 -5.80 6.91 -18.73
C LEU A 33 -6.48 8.21 -18.28
N LEU A 34 -7.51 8.14 -17.43
CA LEU A 34 -8.18 9.31 -16.89
C LEU A 34 -7.20 10.20 -16.08
N LEU A 35 -6.39 9.59 -15.22
CA LEU A 35 -5.39 10.28 -14.41
C LEU A 35 -4.27 10.92 -15.25
N LEU A 36 -3.92 10.33 -16.40
CA LEU A 36 -2.91 10.86 -17.32
C LEU A 36 -3.47 11.84 -18.34
N SER A 37 -4.79 11.88 -18.54
CA SER A 37 -5.44 12.71 -19.55
C SER A 37 -5.10 14.21 -19.44
N PRO A 38 -4.90 14.82 -18.25
CA PRO A 38 -4.49 16.22 -18.14
C PRO A 38 -3.03 16.48 -18.57
N ILE A 39 -2.21 15.42 -18.69
CA ILE A 39 -0.76 15.52 -18.96
C ILE A 39 -0.47 15.15 -20.43
N ILE A 40 -1.05 14.05 -20.91
CA ILE A 40 -0.83 13.50 -22.27
C ILE A 40 -2.16 13.19 -22.96
N PRO A 41 -3.04 14.20 -23.16
CA PRO A 41 -4.44 14.00 -23.57
C PRO A 41 -4.59 13.22 -24.88
N HIS A 42 -3.78 13.53 -25.89
CA HIS A 42 -3.85 12.88 -27.21
C HIS A 42 -3.55 11.38 -27.14
N PHE A 43 -2.57 10.99 -26.31
CA PHE A 43 -2.22 9.59 -26.12
C PHE A 43 -3.32 8.84 -25.36
N CYS A 44 -3.84 9.46 -24.30
CA CYS A 44 -4.93 8.88 -23.53
C CYS A 44 -6.21 8.74 -24.36
N GLU A 45 -6.57 9.73 -25.18
CA GLU A 45 -7.74 9.71 -26.04
C GLU A 45 -7.71 8.53 -27.04
N GLU A 46 -6.56 8.30 -27.67
CA GLU A 46 -6.37 7.17 -28.60
C GLU A 46 -6.47 5.82 -27.87
N LEU A 47 -5.82 5.67 -26.72
CA LEU A 47 -5.89 4.44 -25.94
C LEU A 47 -7.29 4.18 -25.37
N PHE A 48 -7.98 5.23 -24.94
CA PHE A 48 -9.34 5.14 -24.39
C PHE A 48 -10.32 4.60 -25.45
N LYS A 49 -10.19 5.06 -26.71
CA LYS A 49 -10.94 4.50 -27.85
C LYS A 49 -10.57 3.04 -28.12
N ARG A 50 -9.29 2.68 -28.02
CA ARG A 50 -8.83 1.28 -28.19
C ARG A 50 -9.35 0.34 -27.10
N LEU A 51 -9.64 0.85 -25.91
CA LEU A 51 -10.35 0.13 -24.85
C LEU A 51 -11.86 -0.04 -25.13
N GLY A 52 -12.36 0.42 -26.28
CA GLY A 52 -13.76 0.32 -26.68
C GLY A 52 -14.67 1.36 -26.02
N LYS A 53 -14.10 2.40 -25.40
CA LYS A 53 -14.88 3.50 -24.81
C LYS A 53 -15.34 4.49 -25.87
N THR A 54 -16.48 5.11 -25.62
CA THR A 54 -17.13 6.06 -26.51
C THR A 54 -17.04 7.48 -25.97
N GLY A 55 -17.01 8.48 -26.85
CA GLY A 55 -16.85 9.88 -26.47
C GLY A 55 -15.39 10.25 -26.20
N SER A 56 -15.17 11.49 -25.76
CA SER A 56 -13.82 11.96 -25.45
C SER A 56 -13.47 11.70 -23.98
N ILE A 57 -12.22 11.33 -23.71
CA ILE A 57 -11.75 11.08 -22.35
C ILE A 57 -11.82 12.34 -21.47
N VAL A 58 -11.70 13.54 -22.07
CA VAL A 58 -11.79 14.81 -21.33
C VAL A 58 -13.22 15.15 -20.88
N GLU A 59 -14.24 14.50 -21.46
CA GLU A 59 -15.64 14.65 -21.05
C GLU A 59 -16.04 13.66 -19.96
N HIS A 60 -15.17 12.69 -19.64
CA HIS A 60 -15.44 11.70 -18.61
C HIS A 60 -15.20 12.28 -17.21
N ALA A 61 -15.99 11.80 -16.25
CA ALA A 61 -15.84 12.16 -14.85
C ALA A 61 -14.47 11.75 -14.31
N TRP A 62 -13.94 12.56 -13.38
CA TRP A 62 -12.71 12.22 -12.68
C TRP A 62 -12.90 10.95 -11.85
N PRO A 63 -11.90 10.05 -11.79
CA PRO A 63 -12.04 8.80 -11.08
C PRO A 63 -12.28 8.97 -9.57
N GLU A 64 -13.22 8.19 -9.05
CA GLU A 64 -13.55 8.10 -7.64
C GLU A 64 -12.97 6.81 -7.02
N TYR A 65 -12.78 6.81 -5.69
CA TYR A 65 -12.28 5.65 -4.96
C TYR A 65 -13.36 5.03 -4.07
N ARG A 66 -13.28 3.71 -3.89
CA ARG A 66 -14.16 2.96 -2.98
C ARG A 66 -13.49 2.79 -1.62
N LYS A 67 -14.13 3.27 -0.55
CA LYS A 67 -13.55 3.31 0.81
C LYS A 67 -13.16 1.95 1.36
N ASP A 68 -13.91 0.91 1.03
CA ASP A 68 -13.64 -0.47 1.43
C ASP A 68 -12.32 -1.01 0.85
N SER A 69 -11.90 -0.52 -0.32
CA SER A 69 -10.73 -0.96 -1.06
C SER A 69 -9.44 -0.29 -0.57
N LEU A 70 -9.57 0.63 0.39
CA LEU A 70 -8.44 1.21 1.13
C LEU A 70 -8.01 0.37 2.34
N LYS A 71 -8.80 -0.65 2.70
CA LYS A 71 -8.44 -1.57 3.77
C LYS A 71 -7.33 -2.47 3.29
N THR A 72 -6.27 -2.57 4.08
CA THR A 72 -5.18 -3.52 3.87
C THR A 72 -5.28 -4.58 4.95
N ASP A 73 -5.19 -5.86 4.56
CA ASP A 73 -5.20 -6.97 5.52
C ASP A 73 -3.94 -6.96 6.38
N GLU A 74 -2.87 -6.36 5.87
CA GLU A 74 -1.58 -6.22 6.52
C GLU A 74 -1.20 -4.75 6.72
N VAL A 75 -0.49 -4.48 7.82
CA VAL A 75 0.07 -3.17 8.14
C VAL A 75 1.57 -3.28 8.39
N LEU A 76 2.33 -2.33 7.85
CA LEU A 76 3.74 -2.18 8.16
C LEU A 76 3.89 -1.56 9.56
N VAL A 77 4.51 -2.32 10.46
CA VAL A 77 4.90 -1.89 11.79
C VAL A 77 6.33 -1.38 11.77
N VAL A 78 6.50 -0.15 12.22
CA VAL A 78 7.79 0.51 12.34
C VAL A 78 8.26 0.39 13.79
N VAL A 79 9.49 -0.09 14.01
CA VAL A 79 10.04 -0.27 15.36
C VAL A 79 11.18 0.71 15.63
N GLN A 80 11.05 1.46 16.70
CA GLN A 80 11.99 2.46 17.17
C GLN A 80 12.55 2.10 18.56
N ILE A 81 13.78 2.54 18.82
CA ILE A 81 14.39 2.52 20.15
C ILE A 81 14.83 3.95 20.48
N ASN A 82 14.33 4.52 21.58
CA ASN A 82 14.54 5.91 21.97
C ASN A 82 14.35 6.88 20.78
N GLY A 83 13.29 6.66 20.00
CA GLY A 83 12.91 7.49 18.83
C GLY A 83 13.72 7.24 17.55
N LYS A 84 14.74 6.37 17.55
CA LYS A 84 15.50 6.01 16.33
C LYS A 84 14.94 4.76 15.66
N LEU A 85 14.72 4.80 14.35
CA LEU A 85 14.27 3.65 13.55
C LEU A 85 15.30 2.52 13.58
N ARG A 86 14.88 1.30 13.91
CA ARG A 86 15.75 0.12 13.98
C ARG A 86 15.29 -1.06 13.16
N SER A 87 13.98 -1.26 13.07
CA SER A 87 13.41 -2.35 12.28
C SER A 87 12.03 -1.99 11.73
N LYS A 88 11.56 -2.81 10.80
CA LYS A 88 10.21 -2.81 10.28
C LYS A 88 9.77 -4.24 10.01
N PHE A 89 8.53 -4.56 10.33
CA PHE A 89 7.91 -5.85 10.02
C PHE A 89 6.47 -5.64 9.58
N THR A 90 5.89 -6.62 8.91
CA THR A 90 4.49 -6.58 8.47
C THR A 90 3.67 -7.54 9.32
N ILE A 91 2.46 -7.14 9.72
CA ILE A 91 1.56 -7.97 10.52
C ILE A 91 0.10 -7.72 10.10
N MET A 92 -0.81 -8.64 10.41
CA MET A 92 -2.24 -8.47 10.17
C MET A 92 -2.77 -7.20 10.82
N ALA A 93 -3.56 -6.41 10.09
CA ALA A 93 -4.11 -5.13 10.54
C ALA A 93 -4.94 -5.24 11.83
N GLU A 94 -5.59 -6.39 12.03
CA GLU A 94 -6.43 -6.70 13.19
C GLU A 94 -5.66 -7.28 14.39
N SER A 95 -4.35 -7.47 14.28
CA SER A 95 -3.51 -8.01 15.38
C SER A 95 -3.67 -7.19 16.65
N ASP A 96 -3.66 -7.81 17.82
CA ASP A 96 -3.77 -7.10 19.10
C ASP A 96 -2.44 -6.44 19.53
N GLU A 97 -2.48 -5.58 20.56
CA GLU A 97 -1.28 -4.86 20.99
C GLU A 97 -0.23 -5.78 21.62
N ALA A 98 -0.68 -6.90 22.20
CA ALA A 98 0.20 -7.90 22.79
C ALA A 98 1.07 -8.59 21.73
N LEU A 99 0.45 -9.05 20.64
CA LEU A 99 1.14 -9.72 19.54
C LEU A 99 2.11 -8.77 18.83
N ILE A 100 1.70 -7.52 18.61
CA ILE A 100 2.59 -6.48 18.02
C ILE A 100 3.81 -6.25 18.91
N ARG A 101 3.60 -6.16 20.23
CA ARG A 101 4.70 -5.99 21.20
C ARG A 101 5.65 -7.18 21.19
N GLU A 102 5.11 -8.38 21.25
CA GLU A 102 5.89 -9.62 21.28
C GLU A 102 6.72 -9.74 20.00
N THR A 103 6.10 -9.54 18.83
CA THR A 103 6.77 -9.58 17.53
C THR A 103 7.91 -8.55 17.46
N ALA A 104 7.67 -7.32 17.93
CA ALA A 104 8.69 -6.27 17.95
C ALA A 104 9.87 -6.58 18.88
N LEU A 105 9.63 -7.20 20.04
CA LEU A 105 10.67 -7.59 20.99
C LEU A 105 11.40 -8.88 20.58
N ALA A 106 10.74 -9.74 19.80
CA ALA A 106 11.32 -10.97 19.27
C ALA A 106 12.32 -10.71 18.14
N ASP A 107 12.19 -9.58 17.42
CA ASP A 107 13.05 -9.17 16.31
C ASP A 107 14.54 -9.12 16.70
N GLU A 108 15.36 -9.86 15.97
CA GLU A 108 16.80 -9.98 16.23
C GLU A 108 17.55 -8.63 16.14
N LYS A 109 17.15 -7.74 15.22
CA LYS A 109 17.75 -6.41 15.13
C LYS A 109 17.44 -5.61 16.38
N ILE A 110 16.24 -5.76 16.93
CA ILE A 110 15.81 -5.07 18.14
C ILE A 110 16.58 -5.62 19.34
N LYS A 111 16.63 -6.94 19.52
CA LYS A 111 17.43 -7.60 20.57
C LYS A 111 18.90 -7.16 20.54
N LYS A 112 19.52 -7.14 19.35
CA LYS A 112 20.91 -6.69 19.17
C LYS A 112 21.11 -5.21 19.54
N ASN A 113 20.13 -4.35 19.29
CA ASN A 113 20.21 -2.93 19.64
C ASN A 113 19.88 -2.64 21.12
N LEU A 114 19.09 -3.50 21.77
CA LEU A 114 18.81 -3.44 23.21
C LEU A 114 20.00 -3.94 24.04
N GLY A 115 20.70 -4.98 23.59
CA GLY A 115 21.75 -5.63 24.38
C GLY A 115 21.19 -6.13 25.71
N ASP A 116 21.86 -5.81 26.82
CA ASP A 116 21.43 -6.18 28.18
C ASP A 116 20.42 -5.19 28.81
N LYS A 117 19.96 -4.17 28.05
CA LYS A 117 19.05 -3.16 28.60
C LYS A 117 17.61 -3.64 28.55
N GLU A 118 16.94 -3.61 29.69
CA GLU A 118 15.51 -3.90 29.77
C GLU A 118 14.65 -2.71 29.30
N PRO A 119 13.60 -2.94 28.50
CA PRO A 119 12.64 -1.90 28.13
C PRO A 119 11.93 -1.31 29.34
N LYS A 120 12.10 0.00 29.60
CA LYS A 120 11.35 0.72 30.63
C LYS A 120 9.90 0.97 30.23
N LYS A 121 9.67 1.23 28.93
CA LYS A 121 8.34 1.50 28.40
C LYS A 121 8.27 1.10 26.93
N VAL A 122 7.18 0.45 26.54
CA VAL A 122 6.86 0.19 25.13
C VAL A 122 5.62 1.00 24.77
N ILE A 123 5.74 1.87 23.79
CA ILE A 123 4.65 2.76 23.34
C ILE A 123 4.21 2.27 21.97
N ILE A 124 2.94 1.89 21.86
CA ILE A 124 2.32 1.46 20.61
C ILE A 124 1.35 2.56 20.16
N ILE A 125 1.45 2.97 18.90
CA ILE A 125 0.58 3.98 18.31
C ILE A 125 -0.02 3.41 17.03
N ARG A 126 -1.34 3.22 17.01
CA ARG A 126 -2.12 2.81 15.84
C ARG A 126 -2.79 4.02 15.20
N LYS A 127 -2.01 4.83 14.46
CA LYS A 127 -2.54 5.96 13.66
C LYS A 127 -2.41 5.63 12.17
N LYS A 128 -1.89 6.54 11.35
CA LYS A 128 -1.67 6.33 9.90
C LYS A 128 -0.69 5.19 9.60
N GLN A 129 0.23 4.91 10.52
CA GLN A 129 1.18 3.80 10.48
C GLN A 129 1.28 3.25 11.90
N THR A 130 1.43 1.93 12.03
CA THR A 130 1.62 1.28 13.33
C THR A 130 3.06 1.49 13.77
N LEU A 131 3.24 2.20 14.89
CA LEU A 131 4.56 2.52 15.44
C LEU A 131 4.73 1.85 16.81
N VAL A 132 5.85 1.17 16.99
CA VAL A 132 6.31 0.65 18.29
C VAL A 132 7.57 1.39 18.67
N ASN A 133 7.53 2.19 19.74
CA ASN A 133 8.71 2.84 20.29
C ASN A 133 9.08 2.22 21.65
N ILE A 134 10.29 1.68 21.71
CA ILE A 134 10.86 1.04 22.89
C ILE A 134 11.76 2.08 23.58
N VAL A 135 11.38 2.45 24.80
CA VAL A 135 12.15 3.35 25.65
C VAL A 135 13.01 2.53 26.59
N VAL A 136 14.32 2.78 26.57
CA VAL A 136 15.36 2.18 27.42
C VAL A 136 16.05 3.25 28.23
#